data_AF-A0A1X7G0V6-F1
#
_entry.id   AF-A0A1X7G0V6-F1
#
_cell.length_a   1.000
_cell.length_b   1.000
_cell.length_c   1.000
_cell.angle_alpha   90.00
_cell.angle_beta   90.00
_cell.angle_gamma   90.00
#
_symmetry.space_group_name_H-M   'P 1'
#
loop_
_entity.id
_entity.type
_entity.pdbx_description
1 polymer ?
#
loop_
_entity_poly.entity_id
_entity_poly.type
_entity_poly.pdbx_seq_one_letter_code
_entity_poly.pdbx_strand_id
1 'polypeptide(L)' 'MQTPLSNNKSNIQTGSNETHLKRKLKTRHLSMIAIGGTIGTGLFLASGSIINTAGPGGAAIAYLIAGIILYFLMTS' A
#
# COMPACT_ATOMS: atom_id res chain seq x y z
N MET A 1 -24.20 41.53 -35.43
CA MET A 1 -24.79 40.24 -35.04
C MET A 1 -23.67 39.32 -34.58
N GLN A 2 -23.51 39.16 -33.25
CA GLN A 2 -22.60 38.20 -32.65
C GLN A 2 -23.36 37.51 -31.52
N THR A 3 -23.62 36.22 -31.68
CA THR A 3 -23.92 35.31 -30.59
C THR A 3 -22.74 34.35 -30.49
N PRO A 4 -21.81 34.51 -29.53
CA PRO A 4 -20.84 33.48 -29.26
C PRO A 4 -21.58 32.26 -28.70
N LEU A 5 -21.42 31.15 -29.41
CA LEU A 5 -22.01 29.86 -29.08
C LEU A 5 -21.49 29.40 -27.72
N SER A 6 -22.45 29.17 -26.82
CA SER A 6 -22.30 28.62 -25.48
C SER A 6 -21.52 27.29 -25.51
N ASN A 7 -20.31 27.30 -24.95
CA ASN A 7 -19.43 26.13 -24.82
C ASN A 7 -19.87 25.31 -23.60
N ASN A 8 -20.78 24.37 -23.83
CA ASN A 8 -21.22 23.35 -22.89
C ASN A 8 -20.05 22.38 -22.62
N LYS A 9 -19.21 22.76 -21.67
CA LYS A 9 -18.24 21.89 -21.04
C LYS A 9 -18.98 21.09 -19.97
N SER A 10 -19.68 20.03 -20.38
CA SER A 10 -20.15 18.96 -19.51
C SER A 10 -18.93 18.21 -18.94
N ASN A 11 -18.24 18.84 -18.00
CA ASN A 11 -17.23 18.18 -17.20
C ASN A 11 -17.96 17.25 -16.24
N ILE A 12 -17.89 15.97 -16.57
CA ILE A 12 -18.34 14.82 -15.80
C ILE A 12 -17.96 15.02 -14.33
N GLN A 13 -18.95 15.38 -13.52
CA GLN A 13 -18.86 15.30 -12.07
C GLN A 13 -18.91 13.82 -11.71
N THR A 14 -17.76 13.15 -11.79
CA THR A 14 -17.55 11.86 -11.15
C THR A 14 -17.67 12.10 -9.66
N GLY A 15 -18.74 11.57 -9.05
CA GLY A 15 -19.05 11.74 -7.64
C GLY A 15 -17.87 11.37 -6.75
N SER A 16 -17.12 12.39 -6.32
CA SER A 16 -16.30 12.34 -5.13
C SER A 16 -17.26 12.17 -3.96
N ASN A 17 -17.34 10.96 -3.43
CA ASN A 17 -17.95 10.72 -2.14
C ASN A 17 -17.11 11.50 -1.13
N GLU A 18 -17.54 12.72 -0.83
CA GLU A 18 -17.07 13.59 0.24
C GLU A 18 -17.38 12.96 1.59
N THR A 19 -16.89 11.74 1.84
CA THR A 19 -16.71 11.30 3.22
C THR A 19 -15.56 12.16 3.72
N HIS A 20 -15.92 13.31 4.29
CA HIS A 20 -15.02 14.17 5.05
C HIS A 20 -14.59 13.38 6.30
N LEU A 21 -13.79 12.34 6.09
CA LEU A 21 -13.03 11.67 7.13
C LEU A 21 -12.25 12.79 7.79
N LYS A 22 -12.61 13.13 9.03
CA LYS A 22 -11.81 14.03 9.84
C LYS A 22 -10.39 13.48 9.77
N ARG A 23 -9.49 14.17 9.05
CA ARG A 23 -8.08 13.80 8.88
C ARG A 23 -7.35 14.02 10.21
N LYS A 24 -7.79 13.31 11.25
CA LYS A 24 -7.22 13.29 12.60
C LYS A 24 -6.03 12.32 12.67
N LEU A 25 -5.93 11.38 11.73
CA LEU A 25 -4.80 10.48 11.63
C LEU A 25 -3.66 11.19 10.88
N LYS A 26 -2.77 11.82 11.65
CA LYS A 26 -1.48 12.31 11.16
C LYS A 26 -0.72 11.17 10.46
N THR A 27 0.10 11.50 9.47
CA THR A 27 0.98 10.59 8.72
C THR A 27 1.72 9.59 9.63
N ARG A 28 2.16 10.02 10.82
CA ARG A 28 2.78 9.16 11.84
C ARG A 28 1.93 7.98 12.29
N HIS A 29 0.62 8.18 12.53
CA HIS A 29 -0.26 7.09 12.96
C HIS A 29 -0.48 6.10 11.83
N LEU A 30 -0.58 6.58 10.59
CA LEU A 30 -0.73 5.71 9.43
C LEU A 30 0.53 4.84 9.22
N SER A 31 1.72 5.42 9.35
CA SER A 31 2.98 4.65 9.33
C SER A 31 3.04 3.63 10.47
N MET A 32 2.59 3.99 11.67
CA MET A 32 2.57 3.06 12.81
C MET A 32 1.59 1.90 12.61
N ILE A 33 0.42 2.15 11.99
CA ILE A 33 -0.55 1.10 11.66
C ILE A 33 0.02 0.17 10.58
N ALA A 34 0.67 0.73 9.55
CA ALA A 34 1.29 -0.06 8.49
C ALA A 34 2.45 -0.93 9.01
N ILE A 35 3.35 -0.37 9.82
CA ILE A 35 4.45 -1.11 10.44
C ILE A 35 3.89 -2.16 11.42
N GLY A 36 2.88 -1.80 12.22
CA GLY A 36 2.25 -2.71 13.16
C GLY A 36 1.56 -3.90 12.50
N GLY A 37 0.86 -3.69 11.38
CA GLY A 37 0.20 -4.76 10.63
C GLY A 37 1.18 -5.68 9.91
N THR A 38 2.23 -5.11 9.32
CA THR A 38 3.25 -5.88 8.58
C THR A 38 4.18 -6.66 9.50
N ILE A 39 4.68 -6.06 10.58
CA ILE A 39 5.54 -6.75 11.56
C ILE A 39 4.72 -7.69 12.47
N GLY A 40 3.46 -7.36 12.75
CA GLY A 40 2.54 -8.19 13.52
C GLY A 40 2.09 -9.42 12.73
N THR A 41 0.84 -9.41 12.27
CA THR A 41 0.23 -10.57 11.60
C THR A 41 0.88 -10.91 10.26
N GLY A 42 1.35 -9.92 9.50
CA GLY A 42 1.96 -10.13 8.20
C GLY A 42 3.20 -11.03 8.27
N LEU A 43 4.21 -10.63 9.05
CA LEU A 43 5.45 -11.38 9.20
C LEU A 43 5.21 -12.73 9.86
N PHE A 44 4.36 -12.81 10.89
CA PHE A 44 4.10 -14.07 11.59
C PHE A 44 3.33 -15.09 10.73
N LEU A 45 2.28 -14.67 10.02
CA LEU A 45 1.50 -15.56 9.16
C LEU A 45 2.33 -16.04 7.95
N ALA A 46 3.07 -15.12 7.32
CA ALA A 46 3.94 -15.46 6.21
C ALA A 46 5.09 -16.36 6.65
N SER A 47 5.79 -16.01 7.74
CA SER A 47 6.90 -16.83 8.26
C SER A 47 6.42 -18.20 8.74
N GLY A 48 5.26 -18.26 9.41
CA GLY A 48 4.64 -19.52 9.85
C GLY A 48 4.25 -20.42 8.68
N SER A 49 3.72 -19.84 7.60
CA SER A 49 3.42 -20.59 6.38
C SER A 49 4.68 -21.10 5.68
N ILE A 50 5.70 -20.25 5.57
CA ILE A 50 6.95 -20.60 4.90
C ILE A 50 7.76 -21.60 5.72
N ILE A 51 7.84 -21.47 7.05
CA ILE A 51 8.56 -22.43 7.90
C ILE A 51 7.90 -23.80 7.86
N ASN A 52 6.57 -23.86 7.79
CA ASN A 52 5.83 -25.12 7.72
C ASN A 52 5.99 -25.81 6.35
N THR A 53 6.05 -25.03 5.27
CA THR A 53 6.10 -25.58 3.90
C THR A 53 7.54 -25.86 3.45
N ALA A 54 8.46 -24.94 3.70
CA ALA A 54 9.85 -24.99 3.24
C ALA A 54 10.84 -25.47 4.33
N GLY A 55 10.37 -25.67 5.57
CA GLY A 55 11.21 -25.99 6.72
C GLY A 55 12.01 -24.78 7.25
N PRO A 56 12.67 -24.92 8.40
CA PRO A 56 13.40 -23.83 9.05
C PRO A 56 14.59 -23.30 8.25
N GLY A 57 15.33 -24.18 7.55
CA GLY A 57 16.42 -23.77 6.67
C GLY A 57 15.94 -23.06 5.41
N GLY A 58 14.87 -23.56 4.79
CA GLY A 58 14.29 -22.96 3.59
C GLY A 58 13.69 -21.58 3.85
N ALA A 59 13.06 -21.37 5.00
CA ALA A 59 12.51 -20.08 5.39
C ALA A 59 13.58 -19.00 5.56
N ALA A 60 14.71 -19.32 6.20
CA ALA A 60 15.82 -18.38 6.39
C ALA A 60 16.41 -17.92 5.04
N ILE A 61 16.62 -18.85 4.11
CA ILE A 61 17.15 -18.55 2.78
C ILE A 61 16.13 -17.74 1.96
N ALA A 62 14.84 -18.09 2.01
CA ALA A 62 13.79 -17.37 1.30
C ALA A 62 13.70 -15.91 1.75
N TYR A 63 13.78 -15.62 3.05
CA TYR A 63 13.81 -14.26 3.57
C TYR A 63 15.08 -13.49 3.18
N LEU A 64 16.25 -14.17 3.15
CA LEU A 64 17.50 -13.57 2.68
C LEU A 64 17.40 -13.14 1.22
N ILE A 65 16.91 -14.01 0.34
CA ILE A 65 16.74 -13.72 -1.09
C ILE A 65 15.70 -12.62 -1.29
N ALA A 66 14.56 -12.69 -0.60
CA ALA A 66 13.54 -11.64 -0.67
C ALA A 66 14.10 -10.28 -0.22
N GLY A 67 14.87 -10.24 0.86
CA GLY A 67 15.55 -9.03 1.33
C GLY A 67 16.52 -8.46 0.31
N ILE A 68 17.31 -9.31 -0.36
CA ILE A 68 18.23 -8.88 -1.43
C ILE A 68 17.45 -8.30 -2.61
N ILE A 69 16.38 -8.96 -3.07
CA ILE A 69 15.55 -8.46 -4.17
C ILE A 69 14.91 -7.10 -3.80
N LEU A 70 14.37 -6.97 -2.60
CA LEU A 70 13.79 -5.71 -2.11
C LEU A 70 14.83 -4.59 -1.99
N TYR A 71 16.04 -4.93 -1.54
CA TYR A 71 17.15 -3.98 -1.50
C TYR A 71 17.50 -3.48 -2.91
N PHE A 72 17.62 -4.40 -3.87
CA PHE A 72 17.87 -4.02 -5.27
C PHE A 72 16.73 -3.19 -5.88
N LEU A 73 15.48 -3.44 -5.47
CA LEU A 73 14.33 -2.69 -5.93
C LEU A 73 14.31 -1.25 -5.40
N MET A 74 14.71 -1.04 -4.15
CA MET A 74 14.77 0.30 -3.55
C MET A 74 16.03 1.06 -3.98
N THR A 75 17.12 0.35 -4.30
CA THR A 75 18.38 0.97 -4.75
C THR A 75 18.46 1.24 -6.25
N SER A 76 17.60 0.61 -7.08
CA SER A 76 17.48 0.90 -8.52
C SER A 76 16.56 2.09 -8.76
#